data_AF-A0A3N5F057-F1
#
_entry.id   AF-A0A3N5F057-F1
#
_cell.length_a   1.000
_cell.length_b   1.000
_cell.length_c   1.000
_cell.angle_alpha   90.00
_cell.angle_beta   90.00
_cell.angle_gamma   90.00
#
_symmetry.space_group_name_H-M   'P 1'
#
loop_
_entity.id
_entity.type
_entity.pdbx_description
1 polymer ?
#
loop_
_entity_poly.entity_id
_entity_poly.type
_entity_poly.pdbx_seq_one_letter_code
_entity_poly.pdbx_strand_id
1 'polypeptide(L)'
;MTTFTLTVEGQKPVSGALELPSASPRIWRVNHDKTSWRANLPEVFRLDPDLHVILTEPLQRLWRGMNPQLTDDQWRRCLGNTLAFTNGTGFPGRHDYINNMDVNEKDPAFDQMRVCGGAFLTGTPSGSRLLIDAIDTRKPIPSVEYVMARRFLWFEAVNVDWSVELRSIVIRPFKGGWGKPVYVPVLTSTDASYPLELLTEMDTSQPLPSVYQYP
;
A
#
# COMPACT_ATOMS: atom_id res chain seq x y z
N MET A 1 -8.81 24.57 17.19
CA MET A 1 -8.34 24.11 18.51
C MET A 1 -9.54 23.57 19.26
N THR A 2 -9.53 22.29 19.61
CA THR A 2 -10.64 21.61 20.29
C THR A 2 -10.20 21.30 21.71
N THR A 3 -10.93 21.80 22.70
CA THR A 3 -10.67 21.48 24.11
C THR A 3 -11.34 20.16 24.47
N PHE A 4 -10.68 19.37 25.31
CA PHE A 4 -11.25 18.14 25.86
C PHE A 4 -11.04 18.08 27.37
N THR A 5 -11.93 17.34 28.04
CA THR A 5 -11.80 16.98 29.46
C THR A 5 -12.01 15.48 29.58
N LEU A 6 -11.00 14.78 30.11
CA LEU A 6 -11.02 13.37 30.42
C LEU A 6 -11.34 13.20 31.90
N THR A 7 -12.41 12.45 32.20
CA THR A 7 -12.81 12.10 33.56
C THR A 7 -12.70 10.59 33.74
N VAL A 8 -11.92 10.18 34.73
CA VAL A 8 -11.79 8.78 35.17
C VAL A 8 -12.33 8.70 36.59
N GLU A 9 -13.14 7.68 36.88
CA GLU A 9 -13.75 7.50 38.21
C GLU A 9 -12.67 7.46 39.31
N GLY A 10 -12.86 8.26 40.36
CA GLY A 10 -11.90 8.40 41.46
C GLY A 10 -10.65 9.24 41.15
N GLN A 11 -10.53 9.83 39.96
CA GLN A 11 -9.43 10.73 39.60
C GLN A 11 -9.90 12.15 39.28
N LYS A 12 -9.00 13.12 39.49
CA LYS A 12 -9.26 14.52 39.13
C LYS A 12 -9.32 14.64 37.60
N PRO A 13 -10.32 15.37 37.05
CA PRO A 13 -10.41 15.57 35.61
C PRO A 13 -9.15 16.22 35.04
N VAL A 14 -8.72 15.75 33.87
CA VAL A 14 -7.60 16.33 33.11
C VAL A 14 -8.17 17.04 31.90
N SER A 15 -7.86 18.33 31.77
CA SER A 15 -8.25 19.13 30.61
C SER A 15 -7.03 19.44 29.75
N GLY A 16 -7.24 19.46 28.43
CA GLY A 16 -6.22 19.79 27.45
C GLY A 16 -6.81 20.50 26.23
N ALA A 17 -5.94 21.11 25.45
CA ALA A 17 -6.27 21.61 24.12
C ALA A 17 -5.61 20.69 23.09
N LEU A 18 -6.40 20.20 22.14
CA LEU A 18 -5.92 19.46 20.99
C LEU A 18 -6.05 20.37 19.77
N GLU A 19 -4.94 20.65 19.10
CA GLU A 19 -5.01 21.13 17.73
C GLU A 19 -5.40 19.96 16.83
N LEU A 20 -6.69 19.91 16.48
CA LEU A 20 -7.11 19.08 15.36
C LEU A 20 -6.51 19.70 14.09
N PRO A 21 -5.75 18.95 13.28
CA PRO A 21 -5.28 19.45 11.99
C PRO A 21 -6.50 19.96 11.22
N SER A 22 -6.48 21.26 10.86
CA SER A 22 -7.67 21.97 10.39
C SER A 22 -8.07 21.65 8.95
N ALA A 23 -7.40 20.69 8.32
CA ALA A 23 -7.72 20.21 6.98
C ALA A 23 -7.64 18.68 6.99
N SER A 24 -8.69 18.04 6.49
CA SER A 24 -8.59 16.65 6.03
C SER A 24 -7.39 16.54 5.11
N PRO A 25 -6.55 15.50 5.23
CA PRO A 25 -5.41 15.34 4.35
C PRO A 25 -5.90 15.32 2.90
N ARG A 26 -5.19 16.03 2.02
CA ARG A 26 -5.46 15.97 0.57
C ARG A 26 -5.18 14.55 0.10
N ILE A 27 -6.17 13.94 -0.55
CA ILE A 27 -6.08 12.58 -1.09
C ILE A 27 -5.85 12.70 -2.59
N TRP A 28 -4.85 11.97 -3.07
CA TRP A 28 -4.50 11.85 -4.47
C TRP A 28 -4.74 10.42 -4.91
N ARG A 29 -5.24 10.24 -6.12
CA ARG A 29 -5.42 8.93 -6.73
C ARG A 29 -4.41 8.74 -7.85
N VAL A 30 -3.72 7.59 -7.83
CA VAL A 30 -2.80 7.18 -8.90
C VAL A 30 -3.61 6.91 -10.16
N ASN A 31 -3.29 7.60 -11.24
CA ASN A 31 -3.95 7.39 -12.52
C ASN A 31 -3.57 6.02 -13.09
N HIS A 32 -4.56 5.27 -13.57
CA HIS A 32 -4.28 4.08 -14.37
C HIS A 32 -3.62 4.49 -15.70
N ASP A 33 -2.71 3.65 -16.16
CA ASP A 33 -2.17 3.65 -17.50
C ASP A 33 -3.30 3.45 -18.50
N LYS A 34 -3.33 4.31 -19.52
CA LYS A 34 -4.31 4.28 -20.60
C LYS A 34 -3.81 3.48 -21.80
N THR A 35 -2.61 2.89 -21.69
CA THR A 35 -1.96 2.16 -22.77
C THR A 35 -2.00 0.64 -22.53
N SER A 36 -2.16 -0.14 -23.59
CA SER A 36 -2.34 -1.60 -23.56
C SER A 36 -1.02 -2.40 -23.54
N TRP A 37 0.10 -1.77 -23.18
CA TRP A 37 1.43 -2.30 -23.50
C TRP A 37 1.81 -3.60 -22.78
N ARG A 38 1.04 -4.07 -21.77
CA ARG A 38 1.31 -5.31 -21.01
C ARG A 38 0.06 -6.03 -20.50
N ALA A 39 -0.65 -6.74 -21.38
CA ALA A 39 -1.74 -7.63 -20.94
C ALA A 39 -1.22 -8.71 -19.96
N ASN A 40 -1.96 -9.01 -18.89
CA ASN A 40 -1.66 -10.02 -17.86
C ASN A 40 -0.51 -9.70 -16.90
N LEU A 41 -0.08 -8.44 -16.78
CA LEU A 41 0.89 -8.02 -15.77
C LEU A 41 0.25 -7.03 -14.79
N PRO A 42 0.68 -7.03 -13.51
CA PRO A 42 0.23 -6.04 -12.56
C PRO A 42 0.66 -4.66 -13.05
N GLU A 43 -0.26 -3.71 -12.99
CA GLU A 43 0.05 -2.32 -13.26
C GLU A 43 0.77 -1.77 -12.03
N VAL A 44 2.06 -1.52 -12.17
CA VAL A 44 2.89 -1.03 -11.08
C VAL A 44 3.64 0.21 -11.52
N PHE A 45 3.57 1.24 -10.69
CA PHE A 45 4.27 2.50 -10.85
C PHE A 45 5.31 2.63 -9.76
N ARG A 46 6.52 3.03 -10.14
CA ARG A 46 7.64 3.20 -9.19
C ARG A 46 7.49 4.52 -8.45
N LEU A 47 7.86 4.50 -7.18
CA LEU A 47 8.02 5.70 -6.36
C LEU A 47 9.50 6.11 -6.39
N ASP A 48 9.79 7.40 -6.29
CA ASP A 48 11.17 7.89 -6.27
C ASP A 48 11.62 8.28 -4.84
N PRO A 49 12.87 8.00 -4.45
CA PRO A 49 13.87 7.25 -5.21
C PRO A 49 13.53 5.75 -5.29
N ASP A 50 14.22 5.02 -6.19
CA ASP A 50 14.16 3.56 -6.20
C ASP A 50 14.70 3.03 -4.85
N LEU A 51 13.83 2.37 -4.08
CA LEU A 51 14.11 1.93 -2.72
C LEU A 51 13.81 0.46 -2.53
N HIS A 52 14.76 -0.24 -1.93
CA HIS A 52 14.60 -1.62 -1.50
C HIS A 52 14.12 -1.61 -0.05
N VAL A 53 13.00 -2.29 0.22
CA VAL A 53 12.47 -2.46 1.57
C VAL A 53 12.59 -3.93 1.96
N ILE A 54 13.48 -4.21 2.91
CA ILE A 54 13.63 -5.55 3.48
C ILE A 54 12.39 -5.89 4.31
N LEU A 55 11.77 -7.02 4.01
CA LEU A 55 10.60 -7.53 4.69
C LEU A 55 11.04 -8.41 5.87
N THR A 56 11.44 -7.73 6.93
CA THR A 56 11.73 -8.34 8.24
C THR A 56 10.49 -9.04 8.81
N GLU A 57 10.68 -9.85 9.85
CA GLU A 57 9.57 -10.54 10.52
C GLU A 57 8.37 -9.63 10.86
N PRO A 58 8.53 -8.44 11.49
CA PRO A 58 7.40 -7.57 11.77
C PRO A 58 6.64 -7.12 10.53
N LEU A 59 7.34 -6.87 9.41
CA LEU A 59 6.72 -6.46 8.15
C LEU A 59 5.99 -7.62 7.46
N GLN A 60 6.55 -8.84 7.49
CA GLN A 60 5.87 -10.03 7.01
C GLN A 60 4.58 -10.27 7.80
N ARG A 61 4.64 -10.16 9.14
CA ARG A 61 3.47 -10.30 10.02
C ARG A 61 2.43 -9.21 9.79
N LEU A 62 2.84 -7.95 9.65
CA LEU A 62 1.93 -6.84 9.28
C LEU A 62 1.21 -7.15 7.97
N TRP A 63 1.97 -7.45 6.90
CA TRP A 63 1.37 -7.65 5.59
C TRP A 63 0.47 -8.89 5.55
N ARG A 64 0.88 -9.97 6.21
CA ARG A 64 0.04 -11.17 6.36
C ARG A 64 -1.27 -10.85 7.09
N GLY A 65 -1.18 -10.08 8.18
CA GLY A 65 -2.32 -9.66 9.00
C GLY A 65 -3.29 -8.73 8.28
N MET A 66 -2.81 -7.91 7.34
CA MET A 66 -3.66 -7.11 6.44
C MET A 66 -4.49 -7.98 5.50
N ASN A 67 -4.10 -9.24 5.26
CA ASN A 67 -4.72 -10.13 4.28
C ASN A 67 -5.38 -11.38 4.91
N PRO A 68 -6.30 -11.24 5.89
CA PRO A 68 -6.88 -12.39 6.58
C PRO A 68 -7.67 -13.33 5.67
N GLN A 69 -8.13 -12.84 4.51
CA GLN A 69 -8.83 -13.61 3.49
C GLN A 69 -7.94 -14.61 2.75
N LEU A 70 -6.62 -14.47 2.79
CA LEU A 70 -5.66 -15.37 2.16
C LEU A 70 -5.21 -16.44 3.16
N THR A 71 -4.95 -17.66 2.68
CA THR A 71 -4.17 -18.64 3.47
C THR A 71 -2.69 -18.24 3.49
N ASP A 72 -1.91 -18.85 4.39
CA ASP A 72 -0.47 -18.54 4.50
C ASP A 72 0.27 -18.87 3.20
N ASP A 73 -0.07 -19.99 2.54
CA ASP A 73 0.48 -20.35 1.22
C ASP A 73 0.06 -19.38 0.12
N GLN A 74 -1.20 -18.92 0.12
CA GLN A 74 -1.68 -17.91 -0.85
C GLN A 74 -0.95 -16.57 -0.66
N TRP A 75 -0.79 -16.12 0.58
CA TRP A 75 -0.04 -14.90 0.90
C TRP A 75 1.43 -15.05 0.49
N ARG A 76 2.08 -16.17 0.83
CA ARG A 76 3.46 -16.45 0.44
C ARG A 76 3.67 -16.36 -1.06
N ARG A 77 2.73 -16.86 -1.86
CA ARG A 77 2.80 -16.76 -3.34
C ARG A 77 2.74 -15.32 -3.85
N CYS A 78 2.16 -14.38 -3.10
CA CYS A 78 2.18 -12.95 -3.45
C CYS A 78 3.59 -12.34 -3.34
N LEU A 79 4.53 -13.07 -2.74
CA LEU A 79 5.95 -12.74 -2.63
C LEU A 79 6.83 -13.59 -3.56
N GLY A 80 6.28 -14.28 -4.57
CA GLY A 80 7.07 -15.09 -5.49
C GLY A 80 8.15 -14.30 -6.24
N ASN A 81 9.32 -14.88 -6.49
CA ASN A 81 10.48 -14.23 -7.12
C ASN A 81 10.21 -13.58 -8.49
N THR A 82 9.22 -14.08 -9.23
CA THR A 82 8.87 -13.58 -10.57
C THR A 82 7.84 -12.46 -10.54
N LEU A 83 7.37 -12.05 -9.36
CA LEU A 83 6.36 -11.03 -9.23
C LEU A 83 6.96 -9.63 -9.28
N ALA A 84 6.17 -8.68 -9.80
CA ALA A 84 6.62 -7.33 -10.05
C ALA A 84 7.04 -6.57 -8.79
N PHE A 85 6.55 -6.96 -7.61
CA PHE A 85 6.90 -6.32 -6.34
C PHE A 85 8.24 -6.80 -5.75
N THR A 86 8.73 -7.98 -6.14
CA THR A 86 9.88 -8.64 -5.52
C THR A 86 11.01 -8.92 -6.49
N ASN A 87 10.75 -9.21 -7.77
CA ASN A 87 11.75 -9.25 -8.85
C ASN A 87 13.10 -9.91 -8.45
N GLY A 88 13.06 -11.15 -7.96
CA GLY A 88 14.24 -11.92 -7.53
C GLY A 88 14.64 -11.76 -6.05
N THR A 89 13.91 -10.95 -5.28
CA THR A 89 14.10 -10.80 -3.83
C THR A 89 12.94 -11.37 -3.02
N GLY A 90 12.16 -12.30 -3.59
CA GLY A 90 11.01 -12.94 -2.96
C GLY A 90 11.23 -14.43 -2.67
N PHE A 91 10.15 -15.19 -2.50
CA PHE A 91 10.19 -16.64 -2.29
C PHE A 91 10.23 -17.42 -3.61
N PRO A 92 10.75 -18.67 -3.62
CA PRO A 92 11.47 -19.37 -2.53
C PRO A 92 12.92 -18.86 -2.36
N GLY A 93 13.62 -19.35 -1.33
CA GLY A 93 15.04 -19.03 -1.08
C GLY A 93 15.25 -17.76 -0.24
N ARG A 94 14.25 -17.40 0.56
CA ARG A 94 14.25 -16.26 1.49
C ARG A 94 13.51 -16.66 2.75
N HIS A 95 13.89 -16.10 3.89
CA HIS A 95 13.31 -16.47 5.18
C HIS A 95 11.81 -16.10 5.23
N ASP A 96 10.97 -17.13 5.39
CA ASP A 96 9.52 -17.01 5.57
C ASP A 96 9.19 -17.22 7.06
N TYR A 97 8.99 -16.12 7.78
CA TYR A 97 8.67 -16.15 9.21
C TYR A 97 7.23 -16.63 9.49
N ILE A 98 6.34 -16.59 8.49
CA ILE A 98 4.94 -16.99 8.65
C ILE A 98 4.84 -18.51 8.61
N ASN A 99 5.53 -19.13 7.66
CA ASN A 99 5.54 -20.59 7.48
C ASN A 99 6.73 -21.28 8.17
N ASN A 100 7.62 -20.52 8.81
CA ASN A 100 8.85 -21.00 9.44
C ASN A 100 9.73 -21.81 8.46
N MET A 101 9.97 -21.25 7.28
CA MET A 101 10.77 -21.86 6.21
C MET A 101 12.03 -21.04 5.93
N ASP A 102 13.06 -21.70 5.39
CA ASP A 102 14.28 -21.04 4.93
C ASP A 102 14.94 -20.17 6.03
N VAL A 103 14.94 -20.65 7.29
CA VAL A 103 15.28 -19.88 8.51
C VAL A 103 16.71 -19.33 8.57
N ASN A 104 17.60 -19.84 7.72
CA ASN A 104 19.00 -19.39 7.62
C ASN A 104 19.24 -18.50 6.39
N GLU A 105 18.21 -18.27 5.57
CA GLU A 105 18.30 -17.43 4.39
C GLU A 105 18.10 -15.95 4.73
N LYS A 106 18.41 -15.08 3.76
CA LYS A 106 18.12 -13.65 3.89
C LYS A 106 16.62 -13.39 3.83
N ASP A 107 16.19 -12.31 4.46
CA ASP A 107 14.83 -11.82 4.33
C ASP A 107 14.47 -11.51 2.86
N PRO A 108 13.19 -11.69 2.47
CA PRO A 108 12.70 -11.16 1.21
C PRO A 108 12.67 -9.64 1.25
N ALA A 109 12.52 -9.02 0.09
CA ALA A 109 12.41 -7.58 -0.04
C ALA A 109 11.40 -7.22 -1.12
N PHE A 110 10.81 -6.04 -0.98
CA PHE A 110 10.35 -5.30 -2.15
C PHE A 110 11.59 -4.70 -2.81
N ASP A 111 11.89 -5.14 -4.04
CA ASP A 111 13.07 -4.67 -4.77
C ASP A 111 12.94 -3.19 -5.13
N GLN A 112 11.73 -2.72 -5.37
CA GLN A 112 11.42 -1.31 -5.50
C GLN A 112 10.07 -1.02 -4.88
N MET A 113 9.95 0.16 -4.27
CA MET A 113 8.67 0.72 -3.87
C MET A 113 7.78 0.95 -5.09
N ARG A 114 6.61 0.32 -5.09
CA ARG A 114 5.63 0.45 -6.15
C ARG A 114 4.24 0.62 -5.60
N VAL A 115 3.41 1.30 -6.37
CA VAL A 115 1.95 1.40 -6.17
C VAL A 115 1.25 0.95 -7.45
N CYS A 116 -0.01 0.53 -7.33
CA CYS A 116 -0.84 0.26 -8.49
C CYS A 116 -1.66 1.50 -8.90
N GLY A 117 -2.16 1.52 -10.13
CA GLY A 117 -3.19 2.48 -10.50
C GLY A 117 -4.42 2.32 -9.62
N GLY A 118 -5.12 3.43 -9.38
CA GLY A 118 -6.24 3.48 -8.45
C GLY A 118 -5.84 3.54 -6.98
N ALA A 119 -4.55 3.38 -6.62
CA ALA A 119 -4.08 3.59 -5.26
C ALA A 119 -4.35 5.02 -4.78
N PHE A 120 -4.64 5.17 -3.49
CA PHE A 120 -4.78 6.48 -2.85
C PHE A 120 -3.50 6.83 -2.12
N LEU A 121 -3.03 8.06 -2.28
CA LEU A 121 -1.84 8.62 -1.64
C LEU A 121 -2.24 9.88 -0.90
N THR A 122 -1.57 10.16 0.21
CA THR A 122 -1.57 11.47 0.87
C THR A 122 -0.14 11.97 0.92
N GLY A 123 0.05 13.25 1.20
CA GLY A 123 1.38 13.81 1.28
C GLY A 123 1.40 15.32 1.12
N THR A 124 2.61 15.86 1.02
CA THR A 124 2.85 17.29 0.82
C THR A 124 3.34 17.56 -0.61
N PRO A 125 2.60 18.33 -1.42
CA PRO A 125 3.08 18.79 -2.71
C PRO A 125 4.37 19.61 -2.57
N SER A 126 5.38 19.27 -3.35
CA SER A 126 6.69 19.92 -3.42
C SER A 126 7.14 20.01 -4.87
N GLY A 127 6.98 21.19 -5.47
CA GLY A 127 7.21 21.39 -6.91
C GLY A 127 6.23 20.56 -7.75
N SER A 128 6.76 19.77 -8.69
CA SER A 128 5.98 18.85 -9.54
C SER A 128 5.74 17.47 -8.92
N ARG A 129 6.07 17.29 -7.64
CA ARG A 129 6.00 15.98 -6.98
C ARG A 129 5.18 16.03 -5.69
N LEU A 130 4.60 14.91 -5.32
CA LEU A 130 3.99 14.68 -4.02
C LEU A 130 5.01 13.94 -3.15
N LEU A 131 5.45 14.53 -2.04
CA LEU A 131 6.17 13.80 -0.99
C LEU A 131 5.14 12.98 -0.22
N ILE A 132 5.17 11.65 -0.37
CA ILE A 132 4.07 10.79 0.06
C ILE A 132 4.17 10.42 1.53
N ASP A 133 3.02 10.29 2.18
CA ASP A 133 2.92 9.61 3.47
C ASP A 133 2.97 8.09 3.24
N ALA A 134 3.83 7.41 4.00
CA ALA A 134 4.03 5.97 3.92
C ALA A 134 4.41 5.40 5.28
N ILE A 135 4.39 4.08 5.42
CA ILE A 135 4.89 3.39 6.61
C ILE A 135 6.42 3.45 6.60
N ASP A 136 7.00 4.29 7.47
CA ASP A 136 8.43 4.42 7.64
C ASP A 136 9.01 3.21 8.38
N THR A 137 9.73 2.36 7.66
CA THR A 137 10.29 1.10 8.15
C THR A 137 11.47 1.28 9.11
N ARG A 138 11.96 2.51 9.29
CA ARG A 138 12.97 2.86 10.33
C ARG A 138 12.33 3.08 11.70
N LYS A 139 11.00 3.19 11.76
CA LYS A 139 10.22 3.38 13.00
C LYS A 139 9.54 2.06 13.40
N PRO A 140 9.02 1.95 14.63
CA PRO A 140 8.21 0.81 15.02
C PRO A 140 7.06 0.57 14.02
N ILE A 141 6.92 -0.69 13.58
CA ILE A 141 5.90 -1.08 12.60
C ILE A 141 4.50 -0.88 13.22
N PRO A 142 3.58 -0.17 12.55
CA PRO A 142 2.23 0.07 13.05
C PRO A 142 1.41 -1.23 13.11
N SER A 143 0.32 -1.23 13.88
CA SER A 143 -0.61 -2.36 13.93
C SER A 143 -1.41 -2.48 12.63
N VAL A 144 -1.98 -3.66 12.39
CA VAL A 144 -2.86 -3.92 11.25
C VAL A 144 -4.06 -2.97 11.27
N GLU A 145 -4.67 -2.75 12.43
CA GLU A 145 -5.84 -1.88 12.60
C GLU A 145 -5.50 -0.43 12.24
N TYR A 146 -4.32 0.05 12.66
CA TYR A 146 -3.85 1.39 12.33
C TYR A 146 -3.69 1.57 10.82
N VAL A 147 -3.09 0.59 10.13
CA VAL A 147 -2.85 0.63 8.68
C VAL A 147 -4.17 0.51 7.92
N MET A 148 -5.01 -0.47 8.26
CA MET A 148 -6.27 -0.72 7.55
C MET A 148 -7.27 0.43 7.69
N ALA A 149 -7.24 1.18 8.80
CA ALA A 149 -8.03 2.40 8.99
C ALA A 149 -7.58 3.59 8.11
N ARG A 150 -6.40 3.52 7.47
CA ARG A 150 -5.80 4.60 6.68
C ARG A 150 -5.56 4.11 5.25
N ARG A 151 -6.54 4.35 4.38
CA ARG A 151 -6.55 3.84 2.99
C ARG A 151 -5.33 4.23 2.15
N PHE A 152 -4.60 5.27 2.55
CA PHE A 152 -3.38 5.74 1.88
C PHE A 152 -2.09 5.01 2.31
N LEU A 153 -2.13 4.22 3.39
CA LEU A 153 -0.98 3.42 3.85
C LEU A 153 -0.91 2.04 3.18
N TRP A 154 -1.86 1.73 2.30
CA TRP A 154 -1.91 0.47 1.57
C TRP A 154 -2.66 0.65 0.26
N PHE A 155 -2.38 -0.20 -0.72
CA PHE A 155 -3.14 -0.27 -1.96
C PHE A 155 -3.61 -1.69 -2.22
N GLU A 156 -4.62 -1.82 -3.07
CA GLU A 156 -5.03 -3.14 -3.55
C GLU A 156 -4.21 -3.42 -4.81
N ALA A 157 -3.52 -4.55 -4.85
CA ALA A 157 -2.80 -4.95 -6.04
C ALA A 157 -3.80 -5.33 -7.14
N VAL A 158 -3.64 -4.73 -8.31
CA VAL A 158 -4.50 -4.96 -9.48
C VAL A 158 -3.70 -5.38 -10.70
N ASN A 159 -4.38 -6.08 -11.60
CA ASN A 159 -3.93 -6.38 -12.95
C ASN A 159 -4.70 -5.54 -13.95
N VAL A 160 -4.05 -5.18 -15.06
CA VAL A 160 -4.68 -4.55 -16.21
C VAL A 160 -4.66 -5.56 -17.35
N ASP A 161 -5.85 -5.97 -17.80
CA ASP A 161 -6.05 -7.03 -18.79
C ASP A 161 -6.85 -6.54 -19.99
N TRP A 162 -6.66 -7.18 -21.14
CA TRP A 162 -7.53 -6.99 -22.29
C TRP A 162 -8.70 -7.97 -22.23
N SER A 163 -9.93 -7.44 -22.17
CA SER A 163 -11.15 -8.25 -22.27
C SER A 163 -11.53 -8.41 -23.74
N VAL A 164 -11.42 -9.64 -24.25
CA VAL A 164 -11.84 -9.97 -25.64
C VAL A 164 -13.34 -9.73 -25.83
N GLU A 165 -14.15 -10.06 -24.83
CA GLU A 165 -15.61 -9.89 -24.84
C GLU A 165 -16.00 -8.41 -24.92
N LEU A 166 -15.41 -7.57 -24.06
CA LEU A 166 -15.73 -6.15 -24.00
C LEU A 166 -14.95 -5.32 -25.03
N ARG A 167 -13.97 -5.93 -25.72
CA ARG A 167 -13.02 -5.26 -26.60
C ARG A 167 -12.40 -4.01 -25.96
N SER A 168 -12.07 -4.13 -24.67
CA SER A 168 -11.59 -3.02 -23.85
C SER A 168 -10.60 -3.49 -22.79
N ILE A 169 -9.85 -2.53 -22.25
CA ILE A 169 -9.01 -2.75 -21.09
C ILE A 169 -9.90 -2.85 -19.84
N VAL A 170 -9.63 -3.83 -18.98
CA VAL A 170 -10.31 -4.05 -17.71
C VAL A 170 -9.30 -4.15 -16.58
N ILE A 171 -9.68 -3.64 -15.40
CA ILE A 171 -8.88 -3.73 -14.18
C ILE A 171 -9.44 -4.91 -13.36
N ARG A 172 -8.57 -5.83 -12.94
CA ARG A 172 -8.94 -7.06 -12.21
C ARG A 172 -8.11 -7.24 -10.94
N PRO A 173 -8.59 -8.02 -9.95
CA PRO A 173 -7.77 -8.39 -8.80
C PRO A 173 -6.47 -9.06 -9.23
N PHE A 174 -5.38 -8.77 -8.53
CA PHE A 174 -4.08 -9.37 -8.79
C PHE A 174 -4.15 -10.91 -8.76
N LYS A 175 -3.66 -11.55 -9.83
CA LYS A 175 -3.74 -13.02 -10.02
C LYS A 175 -3.16 -13.83 -8.85
N GLY A 176 -2.16 -13.30 -8.14
CA GLY A 176 -1.57 -13.95 -6.95
C GLY A 176 -2.56 -14.14 -5.79
N GLY A 177 -3.63 -13.35 -5.74
CA GLY A 177 -4.71 -13.47 -4.75
C GLY A 177 -5.78 -14.50 -5.09
N TRP A 178 -5.68 -15.21 -6.22
CA TRP A 178 -6.67 -16.22 -6.64
C TRP A 178 -8.10 -15.67 -6.73
N GLY A 179 -8.24 -14.44 -7.24
CA GLY A 179 -9.51 -13.74 -7.33
C GLY A 179 -9.92 -13.02 -6.04
N LYS A 180 -9.14 -13.14 -4.96
CA LYS A 180 -9.31 -12.31 -3.75
C LYS A 180 -8.45 -11.04 -3.86
N PRO A 181 -8.89 -9.93 -3.26
CA PRO A 181 -8.07 -8.74 -3.05
C PRO A 181 -6.74 -9.08 -2.38
N VAL A 182 -5.67 -8.39 -2.76
CA VAL A 182 -4.38 -8.43 -2.07
C VAL A 182 -4.03 -7.01 -1.67
N TYR A 183 -4.00 -6.75 -0.37
CA TYR A 183 -3.64 -5.46 0.19
C TYR A 183 -2.14 -5.40 0.39
N VAL A 184 -1.47 -4.45 -0.24
CA VAL A 184 -0.02 -4.26 -0.18
C VAL A 184 0.27 -2.98 0.60
N PRO A 185 1.09 -3.03 1.66
CA PRO A 185 1.43 -1.82 2.41
C PRO A 185 2.31 -0.87 1.57
N VAL A 186 2.08 0.44 1.72
CA VAL A 186 2.97 1.48 1.19
C VAL A 186 4.08 1.68 2.21
N LEU A 187 5.20 0.99 2.02
CA LEU A 187 6.36 1.03 2.90
C LEU A 187 7.42 1.94 2.34
N THR A 188 8.17 2.66 3.18
CA THR A 188 9.38 3.39 2.76
C THR A 188 10.50 3.27 3.79
N SER A 189 11.76 3.42 3.37
CA SER A 189 12.92 3.55 4.25
C SER A 189 13.56 4.96 4.21
N THR A 190 12.99 5.87 3.43
CA THR A 190 13.37 7.29 3.33
C THR A 190 12.19 8.13 2.85
N ASP A 191 12.38 9.41 2.61
CA ASP A 191 11.33 10.23 1.99
C ASP A 191 11.12 9.77 0.54
N ALA A 192 9.89 9.37 0.24
CA ALA A 192 9.48 8.91 -1.08
C ALA A 192 8.57 9.95 -1.73
N SER A 193 8.54 9.96 -3.06
CA SER A 193 7.78 10.93 -3.82
C SER A 193 7.21 10.35 -5.10
N TYR A 194 6.13 10.95 -5.58
CA TYR A 194 5.47 10.56 -6.82
C TYR A 194 5.12 11.77 -7.68
N PRO A 195 5.18 11.70 -9.02
CA PRO A 195 4.89 12.85 -9.87
C PRO A 195 3.41 13.27 -9.80
N LEU A 196 3.15 14.57 -9.65
CA LEU A 196 1.78 15.09 -9.52
C LEU A 196 0.98 14.97 -10.83
N GLU A 197 1.64 15.01 -11.97
CA GLU A 197 1.00 14.83 -13.29
C GLU A 197 0.42 13.42 -13.50
N LEU A 198 0.84 12.45 -12.68
CA LEU A 198 0.32 11.08 -12.66
C LEU A 198 -0.75 10.87 -11.58
N LEU A 199 -1.20 11.95 -10.94
CA LEU A 199 -2.18 11.93 -9.87
C LEU A 199 -3.42 12.75 -10.22
N THR A 200 -4.56 12.31 -9.69
CA THR A 200 -5.80 13.08 -9.66
C THR A 200 -6.13 13.42 -8.21
N GLU A 201 -6.31 14.70 -7.90
CA GLU A 201 -6.79 15.09 -6.57
C GLU A 201 -8.25 14.67 -6.38
N MET A 202 -8.56 14.08 -5.23
CA MET A 202 -9.88 13.55 -4.93
C MET A 202 -10.71 14.54 -4.10
N ASP A 203 -11.98 14.69 -4.48
CA ASP A 203 -12.96 15.36 -3.63
C ASP A 203 -13.36 14.44 -2.47
N THR A 204 -12.86 14.75 -1.28
CA THR A 204 -13.13 13.97 -0.06
C THR A 204 -14.56 14.13 0.47
N SER A 205 -15.39 14.99 -0.13
CA SER A 205 -16.83 15.09 0.19
C SER A 205 -17.64 13.95 -0.45
N GLN A 206 -17.06 13.25 -1.43
CA GLN A 206 -17.68 12.11 -2.11
C GLN A 206 -17.04 10.78 -1.65
N PRO A 207 -17.77 9.66 -1.76
CA PRO A 207 -17.16 8.34 -1.60
C PRO A 207 -15.98 8.16 -2.55
N LEU A 208 -14.87 7.61 -2.04
CA LEU A 208 -13.71 7.29 -2.87
C LEU A 208 -14.10 6.26 -3.94
N PRO A 209 -13.68 6.44 -5.20
CA PRO A 209 -14.01 5.52 -6.29
C PRO A 209 -13.37 4.15 -6.08
N SER A 210 -13.93 3.15 -6.74
CA SER A 210 -13.35 1.81 -6.75
C SER A 210 -11.99 1.83 -7.45
N VAL A 211 -11.02 1.05 -6.95
CA VAL A 211 -9.72 0.84 -7.61
C VAL A 211 -9.84 0.18 -8.99
N TYR A 212 -11.01 -0.37 -9.31
CA TYR A 212 -11.32 -1.04 -10.58
C TYR A 212 -11.94 -0.12 -11.64
N GLN A 213 -11.91 1.19 -11.42
CA GLN A 213 -12.50 2.20 -12.32
C GLN A 213 -11.43 3.13 -12.86
N TYR A 214 -11.48 3.50 -14.13
CA TYR A 214 -10.67 4.62 -14.62
C TYR A 214 -11.14 5.93 -13.95
N PRO A 215 -10.22 6.85 -13.60
CA PRO A 215 -10.59 8.21 -13.24
C PRO A 215 -11.21 8.96 -14.42
#